data_AF-A0A956GN41-F1
#
_entry.id   AF-A0A956GN41-F1
#
_cell.length_a   1.000
_cell.length_b   1.000
_cell.length_c   1.000
_cell.angle_alpha   90.00
_cell.angle_beta   90.00
_cell.angle_gamma   90.00
#
_symmetry.space_group_name_H-M   'P 1'
#
loop_
_entity.id
_entity.type
_entity.pdbx_description
1 polymer ?
#
loop_
_entity_poly.entity_id
_entity_poly.type
_entity_poly.pdbx_seq_one_letter_code
_entity_poly.pdbx_strand_id
1 'polypeptide(L)'
;MSDRDADKLARIQAVVTALLEHRVAASLVEVEQALASWRRDEIGPLDVHGALLKHAARCERVVERVTRAAGARPSAILRDALDAGLIDHAEFVDLAGGEPDGVEPAGTLIDAETPASPDKRTSVEQLLERGAVLLHIDARRDDITIPARLMGDPKLVLRFGYGLTPAIVDLLVDEAGISGTLTFGGVPFHCAVTWAAVYAAVVEGEQRGMVWPEDVPEVLLVPPPRPRPASVELRTDGAGGTGVGPV
;
A
#
# COMPACT_ATOMS: atom_id res chain seq x y z
N MET A 1 21.29 -35.73 -15.76
CA MET A 1 20.30 -35.77 -14.67
C MET A 1 19.94 -37.22 -14.45
N SER A 2 20.24 -37.73 -13.26
CA SER A 2 19.76 -39.04 -12.83
C SER A 2 18.27 -38.97 -12.44
N ASP A 3 17.57 -40.10 -12.42
CA ASP A 3 16.16 -40.19 -11.99
C ASP A 3 15.96 -39.56 -10.61
N ARG A 4 16.93 -39.78 -9.71
CA ARG A 4 16.99 -39.20 -8.37
C ARG A 4 17.09 -37.67 -8.35
N ASP A 5 17.77 -37.06 -9.33
CA ASP A 5 17.87 -35.59 -9.41
C ASP A 5 16.54 -34.96 -9.85
N ALA A 6 15.80 -35.65 -10.73
CA ALA A 6 14.49 -35.21 -11.18
C ALA A 6 13.44 -35.30 -10.05
N ASP A 7 13.43 -36.41 -9.31
CA ASP A 7 12.58 -36.60 -8.14
C ASP A 7 12.84 -35.53 -7.07
N LYS A 8 14.12 -35.23 -6.82
CA LYS A 8 14.53 -34.19 -5.87
C LYS A 8 14.04 -32.81 -6.30
N LEU A 9 14.16 -32.47 -7.58
CA LEU A 9 13.68 -31.19 -8.12
C LEU A 9 12.15 -31.08 -7.99
N ALA A 10 11.42 -32.14 -8.31
CA ALA A 10 9.97 -32.20 -8.16
C ALA A 10 9.55 -32.03 -6.69
N ARG A 11 10.29 -32.64 -5.76
CA ARG A 11 10.02 -32.47 -4.32
C ARG A 11 10.26 -31.04 -3.86
N ILE A 12 11.36 -30.42 -4.27
CA ILE A 12 11.64 -29.00 -3.97
C ILE A 12 10.51 -28.11 -4.49
N GLN A 13 10.06 -28.32 -5.72
CA GLN A 13 8.94 -27.56 -6.29
C GLN A 13 7.66 -27.73 -5.45
N ALA A 14 7.33 -28.96 -5.02
CA ALA A 14 6.17 -29.22 -4.17
C ALA A 14 6.27 -28.51 -2.80
N VAL A 15 7.46 -28.47 -2.19
CA VAL A 15 7.70 -27.75 -0.93
C VAL A 15 7.51 -26.25 -1.12
N VAL A 16 8.02 -25.68 -2.21
CA VAL A 16 7.81 -24.25 -2.55
C VAL A 16 6.33 -23.93 -2.75
N THR A 17 5.58 -24.80 -3.44
CA THR A 17 4.13 -24.63 -3.60
C THR A 17 3.40 -24.70 -2.26
N ALA A 18 3.72 -25.66 -1.40
CA ALA A 18 3.12 -25.78 -0.06
C ALA A 18 3.41 -24.54 0.80
N LEU A 19 4.62 -23.98 0.69
CA LEU A 19 4.99 -22.74 1.37
C LEU A 19 4.16 -21.55 0.88
N LEU A 20 3.94 -21.42 -0.44
CA LEU A 20 3.07 -20.38 -0.99
C LEU A 20 1.63 -20.52 -0.47
N GLU A 21 1.08 -21.73 -0.49
CA GLU A 21 -0.27 -22.00 0.00
C GLU A 21 -0.41 -21.67 1.49
N HIS A 22 0.56 -22.06 2.31
CA HIS A 22 0.59 -21.75 3.74
C HIS A 22 0.53 -20.23 3.99
N ARG A 23 1.28 -19.44 3.23
CA ARG A 23 1.33 -17.97 3.36
C ARG A 23 0.06 -17.30 2.84
N VAL A 24 -0.50 -17.78 1.74
CA VAL A 24 -1.79 -17.27 1.21
C VAL A 24 -2.91 -17.57 2.19
N ALA A 25 -2.94 -18.75 2.80
CA ALA A 25 -3.94 -19.15 3.79
C ALA A 25 -3.91 -18.24 5.04
N ALA A 26 -2.73 -17.91 5.55
CA ALA A 26 -2.60 -16.98 6.68
C ALA A 26 -3.19 -15.59 6.37
N SER A 27 -3.00 -15.11 5.14
CA SER A 27 -3.55 -13.83 4.66
C SER A 27 -5.07 -13.84 4.50
N LEU A 28 -5.69 -15.00 4.23
CA LEU A 28 -7.15 -15.10 4.08
C LEU A 28 -7.91 -14.85 5.38
N VAL A 29 -7.28 -15.08 6.54
CA VAL A 29 -7.90 -14.86 7.86
C VAL A 29 -8.36 -13.41 8.03
N GLU A 30 -7.58 -12.44 7.55
CA GLU A 30 -7.96 -11.01 7.61
C GLU A 30 -9.20 -10.71 6.76
N VAL A 31 -9.33 -11.35 5.60
CA VAL A 31 -10.51 -11.23 4.73
C VAL A 31 -11.74 -11.86 5.38
N GLU A 32 -11.58 -13.05 5.98
CA GLU A 32 -12.66 -13.73 6.70
C GLU A 32 -13.17 -12.89 7.87
N GLN A 33 -12.27 -12.27 8.63
CA GLN A 33 -12.61 -11.34 9.71
C GLN A 33 -13.38 -10.12 9.18
N ALA A 34 -12.91 -9.49 8.09
CA ALA A 34 -13.63 -8.37 7.48
C ALA A 34 -15.04 -8.77 7.01
N LEU A 35 -15.18 -9.92 6.34
CA LEU A 35 -16.48 -10.46 5.94
C LEU A 35 -17.38 -10.73 7.14
N ALA A 36 -16.84 -11.25 8.23
CA ALA A 36 -17.59 -11.51 9.46
C ALA A 36 -18.06 -10.20 10.14
N SER A 37 -17.24 -9.14 10.13
CA SER A 37 -17.61 -7.83 10.66
C SER A 37 -18.66 -7.12 9.79
N TRP A 38 -18.57 -7.25 8.46
CA TRP A 38 -19.60 -6.72 7.55
C TRP A 38 -20.95 -7.41 7.74
N ARG A 39 -20.97 -8.75 7.92
CA ARG A 39 -22.20 -9.49 8.23
C ARG A 39 -22.83 -9.11 9.58
N ARG A 40 -22.06 -8.47 10.46
CA ARG A 40 -22.51 -7.92 11.75
C ARG A 40 -22.82 -6.42 11.69
N ASP A 41 -22.83 -5.83 10.49
CA ASP A 41 -23.04 -4.39 10.23
C ASP A 41 -22.02 -3.46 10.94
N GLU A 42 -20.82 -3.98 11.27
CA GLU A 42 -19.76 -3.19 11.93
C GLU A 42 -18.93 -2.37 10.95
N ILE A 43 -18.81 -2.83 9.71
CA ILE A 43 -18.07 -2.18 8.62
C ILE A 43 -18.90 -2.19 7.34
N GLY A 44 -18.60 -1.27 6.42
CA GLY A 44 -19.26 -1.17 5.13
C GLY A 44 -18.72 -2.16 4.08
N PRO A 45 -19.44 -2.31 2.96
CA PRO A 45 -19.00 -3.17 1.85
C PRO A 45 -17.70 -2.70 1.18
N LEU A 46 -17.37 -1.40 1.26
CA LEU A 46 -16.10 -0.87 0.75
C LEU A 46 -14.90 -1.29 1.62
N ASP A 47 -15.09 -1.46 2.92
CA ASP A 47 -14.02 -1.89 3.85
C ASP A 47 -13.63 -3.34 3.59
N VAL A 48 -14.63 -4.20 3.35
CA VAL A 48 -14.44 -5.59 2.91
C VAL A 48 -13.71 -5.64 1.57
N HIS A 49 -14.09 -4.77 0.64
CA HIS A 49 -13.40 -4.69 -0.65
C HIS A 49 -11.93 -4.27 -0.48
N GLY A 50 -11.65 -3.31 0.41
CA GLY A 50 -10.29 -2.94 0.80
C GLY A 50 -9.49 -4.11 1.35
N ALA A 51 -10.08 -4.91 2.24
CA ALA A 51 -9.44 -6.13 2.76
C ALA A 51 -9.12 -7.15 1.64
N LEU A 52 -10.03 -7.33 0.68
CA LEU A 52 -9.79 -8.19 -0.50
C LEU A 52 -8.64 -7.68 -1.38
N LEU A 53 -8.57 -6.37 -1.63
CA LEU A 53 -7.48 -5.78 -2.41
C LEU A 53 -6.13 -5.90 -1.70
N LYS A 54 -6.10 -5.67 -0.38
CA LYS A 54 -4.90 -5.86 0.46
C LYS A 54 -4.43 -7.31 0.42
N HIS A 55 -5.36 -8.27 0.51
CA HIS A 55 -5.07 -9.69 0.35
C HIS A 55 -4.46 -10.01 -1.02
N ALA A 56 -5.09 -9.54 -2.10
CA ALA A 56 -4.59 -9.75 -3.47
C ALA A 56 -3.15 -9.21 -3.65
N ALA A 57 -2.90 -7.97 -3.21
CA ALA A 57 -1.57 -7.37 -3.27
C ALA A 57 -0.55 -8.12 -2.40
N ARG A 58 -0.96 -8.66 -1.24
CA ARG A 58 -0.08 -9.49 -0.41
C ARG A 58 0.26 -10.80 -1.12
N CYS A 59 -0.70 -11.45 -1.79
CA CYS A 59 -0.47 -12.67 -2.57
C CYS A 59 0.56 -12.46 -3.68
N GLU A 60 0.46 -11.36 -4.44
CA GLU A 60 1.43 -11.01 -5.48
C GLU A 60 2.85 -10.88 -4.91
N ARG A 61 3.02 -10.13 -3.81
CA ARG A 61 4.32 -9.95 -3.14
C ARG A 61 4.87 -11.25 -2.57
N VAL A 62 4.01 -12.11 -2.01
CA VAL A 62 4.42 -13.43 -1.49
C VAL A 62 4.95 -14.30 -2.61
N VAL A 63 4.22 -14.40 -3.72
CA VAL A 63 4.65 -15.17 -4.89
C VAL A 63 5.99 -14.66 -5.41
N GLU A 64 6.10 -13.36 -5.64
CA GLU A 64 7.34 -12.76 -6.16
C GLU A 64 8.55 -13.02 -5.24
N ARG A 65 8.39 -12.84 -3.91
CA ARG A 65 9.47 -13.08 -2.94
C ARG A 65 9.89 -14.54 -2.90
N VAL A 66 8.94 -15.46 -2.82
CA VAL A 66 9.23 -16.90 -2.74
C VAL A 66 9.87 -17.38 -4.04
N THR A 67 9.36 -16.98 -5.21
CA THR A 67 9.97 -17.36 -6.51
C THR A 67 11.39 -16.82 -6.64
N ARG A 68 11.62 -15.55 -6.28
CA ARG A 68 12.97 -14.94 -6.31
C ARG A 68 13.93 -15.68 -5.37
N ALA A 69 13.50 -15.96 -4.15
CA ALA A 69 14.32 -16.64 -3.15
C ALA A 69 14.57 -18.11 -3.52
N ALA A 70 13.61 -18.80 -4.13
CA ALA A 70 13.79 -20.17 -4.61
C ALA A 70 14.85 -20.26 -5.71
N GLY A 71 14.93 -19.25 -6.59
CA GLY A 71 15.97 -19.19 -7.62
C GLY A 71 17.35 -18.79 -7.10
N ALA A 72 17.43 -17.85 -6.15
CA ALA A 72 18.69 -17.29 -5.68
C ALA A 72 19.30 -18.04 -4.47
N ARG A 73 18.46 -18.54 -3.56
CA ARG A 73 18.85 -19.15 -2.28
C ARG A 73 17.95 -20.36 -1.93
N PRO A 74 18.06 -21.48 -2.66
CA PRO A 74 17.19 -22.64 -2.47
C PRO A 74 17.16 -23.19 -1.03
N SER A 75 18.31 -23.32 -0.38
CA SER A 75 18.40 -23.82 1.00
C SER A 75 17.71 -22.90 2.01
N ALA A 76 17.69 -21.59 1.75
CA ALA A 76 17.02 -20.62 2.61
C ALA A 76 15.48 -20.71 2.51
N ILE A 77 14.95 -21.10 1.34
CA ILE A 77 13.51 -21.40 1.19
C ILE A 77 13.14 -22.72 1.85
N LEU A 78 14.00 -23.74 1.77
CA LEU A 78 13.81 -24.98 2.52
C LEU A 78 13.86 -24.72 4.03
N ARG A 79 14.66 -23.75 4.47
CA ARG A 79 14.72 -23.32 5.88
C ARG A 79 13.39 -22.69 6.30
N ASP A 80 12.84 -21.80 5.48
CA ASP A 80 11.49 -21.26 5.69
C ASP A 80 10.42 -22.37 5.72
N ALA A 81 10.53 -23.39 4.88
CA ALA A 81 9.58 -24.51 4.90
C ALA A 81 9.71 -25.37 6.18
N LEU A 82 10.94 -25.58 6.67
CA LEU A 82 11.21 -26.26 7.94
C LEU A 82 10.66 -25.47 9.12
N ASP A 83 10.89 -24.16 9.16
CA ASP A 83 10.42 -23.28 10.24
C ASP A 83 8.88 -23.19 10.25
N ALA A 84 8.22 -23.33 9.10
CA ALA A 84 6.76 -23.45 8.98
C ALA A 84 6.21 -24.87 9.28
N GLY A 85 7.07 -25.84 9.55
CA GLY A 85 6.69 -27.23 9.81
C GLY A 85 6.15 -27.98 8.58
N LEU A 86 6.47 -27.51 7.37
CA LEU A 86 6.03 -28.13 6.10
C LEU A 86 6.93 -29.30 5.69
N ILE A 87 8.16 -29.33 6.18
CA ILE A 87 9.12 -30.42 6.06
C ILE A 87 9.77 -30.66 7.43
N ASP A 88 10.30 -31.86 7.65
CA ASP A 88 11.07 -32.17 8.85
C ASP A 88 12.58 -31.96 8.65
N HIS A 89 13.34 -32.10 9.74
CA HIS A 89 14.79 -31.92 9.71
C HIS A 89 15.50 -32.93 8.79
N ALA A 90 15.05 -34.19 8.76
CA ALA A 90 15.70 -35.21 7.94
C ALA A 90 15.48 -34.93 6.45
N GLU A 91 14.27 -34.50 6.10
CA GLU A 91 13.90 -34.06 4.76
C GLU A 91 14.66 -32.80 4.35
N PHE A 92 14.83 -31.83 5.25
CA PHE A 92 15.68 -30.65 4.98
C PHE A 92 17.11 -31.07 4.60
N VAL A 93 17.74 -31.95 5.38
CA VAL A 93 19.12 -32.40 5.13
C VAL A 93 19.23 -33.12 3.78
N ASP A 94 18.26 -33.96 3.43
CA ASP A 94 18.22 -34.65 2.13
C ASP A 94 18.06 -33.66 0.95
N LEU A 95 17.17 -32.68 1.10
CA LEU A 95 16.89 -31.69 0.05
C LEU A 95 17.99 -30.65 -0.10
N ALA A 96 18.45 -30.04 1.00
CA ALA A 96 19.44 -28.97 1.01
C ALA A 96 20.89 -29.45 0.97
N GLY A 97 21.16 -30.71 1.36
CA GLY A 97 22.50 -31.30 1.37
C GLY A 97 23.39 -30.80 2.52
N GLY A 98 22.82 -30.22 3.58
CA GLY A 98 23.55 -29.69 4.73
C GLY A 98 22.64 -29.47 5.94
N GLU A 99 23.26 -29.16 7.09
CA GLU A 99 22.54 -28.92 8.35
C GLU A 99 21.79 -27.58 8.35
N PRO A 100 20.57 -27.51 8.90
CA PRO A 100 19.75 -26.30 8.90
C PRO A 100 20.31 -25.19 9.80
N ASP A 101 21.07 -25.52 10.84
CA ASP A 101 21.59 -24.56 11.83
C ASP A 101 22.53 -23.51 11.25
N GLY A 102 23.16 -23.79 10.10
CA GLY A 102 24.03 -22.84 9.39
C GLY A 102 23.34 -22.08 8.26
N VAL A 103 22.03 -22.27 8.05
CA VAL A 103 21.30 -21.70 6.92
C VAL A 103 20.39 -20.57 7.40
N GLU A 104 20.75 -19.35 7.01
CA GLU A 104 19.91 -18.17 7.22
C GLU A 104 18.57 -18.31 6.45
N PRO A 105 17.42 -18.13 7.11
CA PRO A 105 16.10 -18.14 6.48
C PRO A 105 16.01 -17.14 5.31
N ALA A 106 15.13 -17.41 4.36
CA ALA A 106 14.86 -16.47 3.26
C ALA A 106 13.93 -15.31 3.71
N GLY A 107 13.34 -15.43 4.90
CA GLY A 107 12.47 -14.41 5.48
C GLY A 107 11.12 -14.32 4.78
N THR A 108 10.70 -15.36 4.07
CA THR A 108 9.40 -15.41 3.39
C THR A 108 8.26 -15.65 4.37
N LEU A 109 8.53 -16.32 5.51
CA LEU A 109 7.59 -16.54 6.61
C LEU A 109 7.23 -15.29 7.39
N ILE A 110 8.15 -14.33 7.42
CA ILE A 110 7.90 -13.05 8.05
C ILE A 110 6.92 -12.34 7.13
N ASP A 111 5.63 -12.35 7.50
CA ASP A 111 4.83 -11.16 7.26
C ASP A 111 5.60 -10.10 8.00
N ALA A 112 6.44 -9.37 7.28
CA ALA A 112 6.73 -8.04 7.75
C ALA A 112 5.33 -7.46 7.92
N GLU A 113 4.85 -7.36 9.17
CA GLU A 113 3.95 -6.30 9.62
C GLU A 113 4.27 -5.17 8.69
N THR A 114 3.32 -4.80 7.81
CA THR A 114 3.54 -3.88 6.67
C THR A 114 4.77 -3.07 6.98
N PRO A 115 5.96 -3.43 6.44
CA PRO A 115 7.16 -2.80 6.95
C PRO A 115 6.89 -1.33 6.71
N ALA A 116 7.02 -0.50 7.75
CA ALA A 116 6.91 0.94 7.59
C ALA A 116 7.79 1.29 6.38
N SER A 117 7.12 1.69 5.31
CA SER A 117 7.43 1.23 3.96
C SER A 117 8.87 1.54 3.53
N PRO A 118 9.71 0.50 3.32
CA PRO A 118 10.95 0.66 2.55
C PRO A 118 10.62 1.26 1.19
N ASP A 119 9.48 0.89 0.59
CA ASP A 119 9.03 1.42 -0.70
C ASP A 119 8.60 2.89 -0.64
N LYS A 120 7.83 3.34 0.37
CA LYS A 120 7.45 4.77 0.48
C LYS A 120 8.65 5.62 0.80
N ARG A 121 9.46 5.21 1.77
CA ARG A 121 10.68 5.91 2.15
C ARG A 121 11.57 6.08 0.92
N THR A 122 11.96 4.99 0.26
CA THR A 122 12.82 5.04 -0.92
C THR A 122 12.18 5.83 -2.06
N SER A 123 10.87 5.70 -2.29
CA SER A 123 10.16 6.52 -3.29
C SER A 123 10.23 8.01 -2.96
N VAL A 124 9.99 8.40 -1.71
CA VAL A 124 10.02 9.80 -1.28
C VAL A 124 11.45 10.35 -1.31
N GLU A 125 12.45 9.57 -0.90
CA GLU A 125 13.87 9.92 -1.05
C GLU A 125 14.22 10.20 -2.53
N GLN A 126 13.84 9.30 -3.45
CA GLN A 126 14.04 9.48 -4.89
C GLN A 126 13.31 10.71 -5.45
N LEU A 127 12.12 11.04 -4.94
CA LEU A 127 11.39 12.24 -5.34
C LEU A 127 12.08 13.51 -4.80
N LEU A 128 12.58 13.48 -3.56
CA LEU A 128 13.29 14.60 -2.92
C LEU A 128 14.62 14.92 -3.61
N GLU A 129 15.31 13.92 -4.16
CA GLU A 129 16.51 14.11 -5.00
C GLU A 129 16.21 14.92 -6.27
N ARG A 130 14.98 14.84 -6.79
CA ARG A 130 14.55 15.51 -8.02
C ARG A 130 14.02 16.91 -7.78
N GLY A 131 13.48 17.20 -6.59
CA GLY A 131 12.94 18.51 -6.27
C GLY A 131 12.13 18.54 -4.97
N ALA A 132 11.46 19.65 -4.73
CA ALA A 132 10.52 19.76 -3.61
C ALA A 132 9.36 18.78 -3.81
N VAL A 133 8.99 18.05 -2.77
CA VAL A 133 7.93 17.07 -2.76
C VAL A 133 6.72 17.61 -1.99
N LEU A 134 5.56 17.48 -2.60
CA LEU A 134 4.26 17.67 -1.97
C LEU A 134 3.78 16.31 -1.46
N LEU A 135 3.77 16.15 -0.14
CA LEU A 135 3.27 14.98 0.56
C LEU A 135 1.81 15.20 0.95
N HIS A 136 0.95 14.33 0.43
CA HIS A 136 -0.45 14.27 0.79
C HIS A 136 -0.63 13.30 1.95
N ILE A 137 -1.20 13.81 3.04
CA ILE A 137 -1.29 13.11 4.33
C ILE A 137 -2.70 13.16 4.92
N ASP A 138 -3.07 12.12 5.66
CA ASP A 138 -4.27 12.11 6.50
C ASP A 138 -3.96 12.70 7.89
N ALA A 139 -4.37 13.95 8.11
CA ALA A 139 -4.10 14.66 9.37
C ALA A 139 -5.06 14.30 10.52
N ARG A 140 -5.91 13.28 10.34
CA ARG A 140 -6.80 12.76 11.40
C ARG A 140 -6.10 11.75 12.30
N ARG A 141 -4.96 11.23 11.88
CA ARG A 141 -4.19 10.26 12.67
C ARG A 141 -3.57 10.92 13.89
N ASP A 142 -3.50 10.19 14.98
CA ASP A 142 -2.94 10.61 16.27
C ASP A 142 -1.42 10.38 16.37
N ASP A 143 -0.85 9.63 15.42
CA ASP A 143 0.56 9.29 15.33
C ASP A 143 1.42 10.35 14.59
N ILE A 144 0.85 11.51 14.23
CA ILE A 144 1.57 12.61 13.57
C ILE A 144 1.63 13.88 14.43
N THR A 145 2.64 14.70 14.18
CA THR A 145 2.83 16.01 14.80
C THR A 145 2.75 17.10 13.73
N ILE A 146 1.72 17.95 13.83
CA ILE A 146 1.50 19.13 12.98
C ILE A 146 0.84 20.24 13.81
N PRO A 147 0.76 21.50 13.32
CA PRO A 147 0.03 22.55 14.01
C PRO A 147 -1.44 22.17 14.25
N ALA A 148 -1.93 22.39 15.48
CA ALA A 148 -3.29 21.98 15.90
C ALA A 148 -4.42 22.44 14.96
N ARG A 149 -4.27 23.60 14.31
CA ARG A 149 -5.25 24.13 13.34
C ARG A 149 -5.38 23.32 12.04
N LEU A 150 -4.41 22.45 11.76
CA LEU A 150 -4.36 21.59 10.57
C LEU A 150 -4.79 20.15 10.89
N MET A 151 -4.92 19.80 12.18
CA MET A 151 -5.41 18.49 12.60
C MET A 151 -6.84 18.27 12.11
N GLY A 152 -7.13 17.03 11.73
CA GLY A 152 -8.46 16.60 11.28
C GLY A 152 -8.70 16.72 9.77
N ASP A 153 -7.78 17.31 9.00
CA ASP A 153 -7.89 17.40 7.54
C ASP A 153 -7.45 16.09 6.85
N PRO A 154 -8.36 15.35 6.18
CA PRO A 154 -8.02 14.10 5.51
C PRO A 154 -7.19 14.28 4.23
N LYS A 155 -6.92 15.51 3.79
CA LYS A 155 -6.22 15.80 2.52
C LYS A 155 -5.16 16.88 2.67
N LEU A 156 -4.52 16.94 3.85
CA LEU A 156 -3.49 17.92 4.13
C LEU A 156 -2.28 17.68 3.24
N VAL A 157 -1.70 18.77 2.71
CA VAL A 157 -0.49 18.71 1.88
C VAL A 157 0.64 19.45 2.59
N LEU A 158 1.75 18.75 2.81
CA LEU A 158 2.97 19.33 3.35
C LEU A 158 4.06 19.32 2.29
N ARG A 159 4.90 20.36 2.30
CA ARG A 159 5.98 20.54 1.33
C ARG A 159 7.33 20.31 1.99
N PHE A 160 8.08 19.35 1.46
CA PHE A 160 9.43 19.01 1.91
C PHE A 160 10.44 19.13 0.76
N GLY A 161 11.70 19.37 1.07
CA GLY A 161 12.75 19.46 0.04
C GLY A 161 14.07 19.99 0.59
N TYR A 162 15.18 19.51 0.02
CA TYR A 162 16.53 19.95 0.39
C TYR A 162 16.84 21.38 -0.07
N GLY A 163 16.21 21.84 -1.16
CA GLY A 163 16.45 23.15 -1.78
C GLY A 163 15.41 24.22 -1.47
N LEU A 164 14.62 24.08 -0.40
CA LEU A 164 13.57 25.05 -0.07
C LEU A 164 14.15 26.38 0.46
N THR A 165 13.39 27.45 0.26
CA THR A 165 13.63 28.76 0.90
C THR A 165 12.39 29.14 1.71
N PRO A 166 12.46 29.21 3.05
CA PRO A 166 13.59 28.84 3.91
C PRO A 166 13.92 27.33 3.87
N ALA A 167 15.19 26.99 4.11
CA ALA A 167 15.64 25.60 4.14
C ALA A 167 15.14 24.87 5.38
N ILE A 168 14.81 23.59 5.24
CA ILE A 168 14.48 22.69 6.35
C ILE A 168 15.79 22.04 6.80
N VAL A 169 16.46 22.65 7.78
CA VAL A 169 17.80 22.22 8.23
C VAL A 169 17.77 20.87 8.96
N ASP A 170 16.66 20.57 9.60
CA ASP A 170 16.38 19.36 10.39
C ASP A 170 15.54 18.33 9.59
N LEU A 171 15.59 18.37 8.26
CA LEU A 171 14.90 17.39 7.42
C LEU A 171 15.48 16.00 7.65
N LEU A 172 14.66 15.09 8.16
CA LEU A 172 14.99 13.69 8.37
C LEU A 172 13.97 12.80 7.65
N VAL A 173 14.48 11.80 6.95
CA VAL A 173 13.70 10.76 6.27
C VAL A 173 14.28 9.43 6.72
N ASP A 174 13.50 8.63 7.45
CA ASP A 174 13.94 7.39 8.07
C ASP A 174 12.85 6.31 8.04
N GLU A 175 13.04 5.22 8.77
CA GLU A 175 12.08 4.12 8.86
C GLU A 175 10.77 4.52 9.55
N ALA A 176 10.78 5.52 10.44
CA ALA A 176 9.59 5.98 11.16
C ALA A 176 8.74 6.91 10.29
N GLY A 177 9.38 7.73 9.44
CA GLY A 177 8.67 8.69 8.61
C GLY A 177 9.53 9.79 8.01
N ILE A 178 8.91 10.96 7.90
CA ILE A 178 9.56 12.19 7.49
C ILE A 178 9.26 13.29 8.51
N SER A 179 10.29 14.00 8.93
CA SER A 179 10.17 15.10 9.88
C SER A 179 11.02 16.30 9.49
N GLY A 180 10.63 17.47 9.99
CA GLY A 180 11.40 18.70 9.83
C GLY A 180 10.60 19.95 10.21
N THR A 181 11.30 21.05 10.41
CA THR A 181 10.73 22.34 10.77
C THR A 181 10.19 23.05 9.53
N LEU A 182 8.85 23.09 9.42
CA LEU A 182 8.14 23.77 8.34
C LEU A 182 7.67 25.15 8.79
N THR A 183 7.57 26.10 7.85
CA THR A 183 7.09 27.46 8.14
C THR A 183 5.64 27.62 7.70
N PHE A 184 4.78 28.03 8.62
CA PHE A 184 3.37 28.27 8.36
C PHE A 184 3.02 29.74 8.65
N GLY A 185 2.76 30.53 7.60
CA GLY A 185 2.46 31.96 7.77
C GLY A 185 3.59 32.73 8.47
N GLY A 186 4.84 32.32 8.25
CA GLY A 186 6.02 32.90 8.90
C GLY A 186 6.38 32.31 10.27
N VAL A 187 5.57 31.40 10.82
CA VAL A 187 5.83 30.75 12.11
C VAL A 187 6.40 29.34 11.89
N PRO A 188 7.63 29.04 12.35
CA PRO A 188 8.20 27.70 12.25
C PRO A 188 7.50 26.73 13.21
N PHE A 189 7.31 25.49 12.76
CA PHE A 189 6.76 24.40 13.56
C PHE A 189 7.38 23.07 13.11
N HIS A 190 7.91 22.31 14.06
CA HIS A 190 8.47 20.98 13.79
C HIS A 190 7.35 19.99 13.49
N CYS A 191 7.32 19.45 12.28
CA CYS A 191 6.36 18.45 11.85
C CYS A 191 7.02 17.08 11.83
N ALA A 192 6.30 16.05 12.27
CA ALA A 192 6.71 14.66 12.17
C ALA A 192 5.54 13.84 11.62
N VAL A 193 5.76 13.14 10.52
CA VAL A 193 4.72 12.43 9.77
C VAL A 193 5.16 11.00 9.57
N THR A 194 4.33 10.05 10.03
CA THR A 194 4.57 8.62 9.83
C THR A 194 4.24 8.20 8.40
N TRP A 195 4.88 7.14 7.89
CA TRP A 195 4.60 6.62 6.55
C TRP A 195 3.16 6.13 6.36
N ALA A 196 2.49 5.72 7.44
CA ALA A 196 1.07 5.34 7.44
C ALA A 196 0.13 6.54 7.23
N ALA A 197 0.57 7.76 7.53
CA ALA A 197 -0.20 8.97 7.26
C ALA A 197 -0.07 9.45 5.81
N VAL A 198 0.99 9.06 5.10
CA VAL A 198 1.28 9.48 3.72
C VAL A 198 0.54 8.60 2.73
N TYR A 199 -0.34 9.18 1.91
CA TYR A 199 -1.07 8.44 0.88
C TYR A 199 -0.69 8.83 -0.56
N ALA A 200 -0.03 9.97 -0.77
CA ALA A 200 0.55 10.32 -2.05
C ALA A 200 1.76 11.26 -1.92
N ALA A 201 2.66 11.21 -2.90
CA ALA A 201 3.82 12.08 -3.01
C ALA A 201 4.01 12.52 -4.46
N VAL A 202 4.21 13.81 -4.69
CA VAL A 202 4.45 14.34 -6.04
C VAL A 202 5.54 15.41 -6.01
N VAL A 203 6.45 15.39 -6.99
CA VAL A 203 7.41 16.48 -7.16
C VAL A 203 6.64 17.73 -7.58
N GLU A 204 6.90 18.85 -6.92
CA GLU A 204 6.28 20.13 -7.21
C GLU A 204 6.51 20.53 -8.68
N GLY A 205 5.42 20.79 -9.40
CA GLY A 205 5.45 21.10 -10.84
C GLY A 205 5.22 19.89 -11.75
N GLU A 206 5.30 18.66 -11.24
CA GLU A 206 4.96 17.45 -11.99
C GLU A 206 3.48 17.10 -11.91
N GLN A 207 2.94 16.53 -12.99
CA GLN A 207 1.55 16.09 -13.06
C GLN A 207 1.35 14.63 -12.59
N ARG A 208 2.45 13.88 -12.40
CA ARG A 208 2.45 12.49 -11.97
C ARG A 208 3.24 12.36 -10.68
N GLY A 209 2.68 11.64 -9.73
CA GLY A 209 3.30 11.30 -8.47
C GLY A 209 3.06 9.83 -8.13
N MET A 210 3.54 9.44 -6.96
CA MET A 210 3.28 8.14 -6.37
C MET A 210 2.03 8.23 -5.49
N VAL A 211 1.16 7.23 -5.58
CA VAL A 211 -0.02 7.07 -4.72
C VAL A 211 0.07 5.69 -4.10
N TRP A 212 -0.24 5.61 -2.81
CA TRP A 212 -0.33 4.37 -2.05
C TRP A 212 -1.79 4.13 -1.68
N PRO A 213 -2.55 3.40 -2.51
CA PRO A 213 -4.00 3.26 -2.40
C PRO A 213 -4.46 2.75 -1.02
N GLU A 214 -3.64 1.95 -0.36
CA GLU A 214 -3.90 1.36 0.94
C GLU A 214 -4.07 2.36 2.09
N ASP A 215 -3.49 3.56 1.94
CA ASP A 215 -3.51 4.62 2.95
C ASP A 215 -4.34 5.84 2.51
N VAL A 216 -4.97 5.78 1.33
CA VAL A 216 -5.87 6.85 0.86
C VAL A 216 -7.11 6.88 1.76
N PRO A 217 -7.42 8.02 2.40
CA PRO A 217 -8.61 8.15 3.24
C PRO A 217 -9.89 7.85 2.47
N GLU A 218 -10.77 7.02 3.03
CA GLU A 218 -12.03 6.60 2.39
C GLU A 218 -12.90 7.77 1.93
N VAL A 219 -12.91 8.87 2.68
CA VAL A 219 -13.64 10.10 2.32
C VAL A 219 -13.22 10.69 0.98
N LEU A 220 -12.00 10.39 0.51
CA LEU A 220 -11.47 10.81 -0.79
C LEU A 220 -11.78 9.81 -1.91
N LEU A 221 -12.17 8.57 -1.57
CA LEU A 221 -12.53 7.52 -2.53
C LEU A 221 -14.00 7.63 -2.99
N VAL A 222 -14.82 8.43 -2.29
CA VAL A 222 -16.23 8.63 -2.65
C VAL A 222 -16.34 9.59 -3.83
N PRO A 223 -16.87 9.16 -5.00
CA PRO A 223 -17.13 10.08 -6.10
C PRO A 223 -18.19 11.11 -5.70
N PRO A 224 -18.11 12.37 -6.17
CA PRO A 224 -19.10 13.38 -5.86
C PRO A 224 -20.50 12.89 -6.27
N PRO A 225 -21.56 13.20 -5.49
CA PRO A 225 -22.91 12.81 -5.83
C PRO A 225 -23.23 13.33 -7.24
N ARG A 226 -23.66 12.43 -8.13
CA ARG A 226 -24.04 12.81 -9.49
C ARG A 226 -25.11 13.91 -9.39
N PRO A 227 -24.96 15.03 -10.11
CA PRO A 227 -26.02 16.03 -10.16
C PRO A 227 -27.30 15.32 -10.63
N ARG A 228 -28.37 15.45 -9.85
CA ARG A 228 -29.70 14.99 -10.27
C ARG A 228 -29.96 15.62 -11.64
N PRO A 229 -30.34 14.85 -12.68
CA PRO A 229 -30.69 15.45 -13.95
C PRO A 229 -31.78 16.47 -13.66
N ALA A 230 -31.51 17.73 -14.03
CA ALA A 230 -32.52 18.77 -14.01
C ALA A 230 -33.73 18.20 -14.75
N SER A 231 -34.88 18.14 -14.08
CA SER A 231 -36.12 17.79 -14.75
C SER A 231 -36.27 18.81 -15.87
N VAL A 232 -36.10 18.35 -17.11
CA VAL A 232 -36.39 19.15 -18.28
C VAL A 232 -37.90 19.31 -18.26
N GLU A 233 -38.37 20.38 -17.63
CA GLU A 233 -39.73 20.85 -17.86
C GLU A 233 -39.82 21.17 -19.35
N LEU A 234 -40.49 20.29 -20.09
CA LEU A 234 -40.88 20.58 -21.46
C LEU A 234 -41.75 21.84 -21.44
N ARG A 235 -41.16 22.99 -21.73
CA ARG A 235 -41.92 24.14 -22.25
C ARG A 235 -42.48 23.73 -23.60
N THR A 236 -43.76 23.36 -23.62
CA THR A 236 -44.55 23.39 -24.84
C THR A 236 -44.88 24.85 -25.14
N ASP A 237 -43.91 25.60 -25.65
CA ASP A 237 -44.18 26.90 -26.24
C ASP A 237 -44.80 26.67 -27.63
N GLY A 238 -46.06 27.06 -27.74
CA GLY A 238 -46.81 27.05 -28.98
C GLY A 238 -46.29 28.09 -29.97
N ALA A 239 -46.32 27.74 -31.26
CA ALA A 239 -46.43 28.69 -32.35
C ALA A 239 -46.87 27.95 -33.62
N GLY A 240 -47.92 28.44 -34.26
CA GLY A 240 -48.24 28.02 -35.63
C GLY A 240 -49.59 28.52 -36.11
N GLY A 241 -49.64 29.72 -36.68
CA GLY A 241 -50.69 30.03 -37.66
C GLY A 241 -51.22 31.46 -37.67
N THR A 242 -50.38 32.44 -38.00
CA THR A 242 -50.84 33.71 -38.59
C THR A 242 -51.36 33.44 -40.01
N GLY A 243 -52.63 33.77 -40.27
CA GLY A 243 -53.28 33.67 -41.58
C GLY A 243 -54.14 34.89 -41.89
N VAL A 244 -53.53 35.88 -42.54
CA VAL A 244 -54.02 36.70 -43.67
C VAL A 244 -55.45 37.31 -43.62
N GLY A 245 -55.50 38.64 -43.58
CA GLY A 245 -56.15 39.44 -44.65
C GLY A 245 -57.51 40.11 -44.38
N PRO A 246 -57.83 41.22 -45.09
CA PRO A 246 -58.59 42.37 -44.57
C PRO A 246 -60.02 42.49 -45.14
N VAL A 247 -60.90 43.29 -44.50
CA VAL A 247 -61.63 44.48 -45.03
C VAL A 247 -62.11 45.31 -43.84
#